data_AF-A0A9N9PNA5-F1
#
_entry.id   AF-A0A9N9PNA5-F1
#
_cell.length_a   1.000
_cell.length_b   1.000
_cell.length_c   1.000
_cell.angle_alpha   90.00
_cell.angle_beta   90.00
_cell.angle_gamma   90.00
#
_symmetry.space_group_name_H-M   'P 1'
#
loop_
_entity.id
_entity.type
_entity.pdbx_description
1 polymer ?
#
loop_
_entity_poly.entity_id
_entity_poly.type
_entity_poly.pdbx_seq_one_letter_code
_entity_poly.pdbx_strand_id
1 'polypeptide(L)'
;MAPPYLGNCKNCGRDATMKCAGCTEAPAYSPGDSIDSIYCSRECQKSDWLPHKAHCHALGKRKKLLRTAQLLKAALLTYREVGYDIDLTKIELKNGVLCLHQKLRASTVRAKRALFPNHLTTNPEHKEAALAKNSCTTATALLSSLTRKLLEGVTSTIEVLDLQIGKPLIPTRLVPGDGPDCTICPHTILKVRPRGSSETWIIDTAGCQYGFRDVLLPYEKYLTERSCKISGKGPEPYDWTETKDLDFFDTIPFMNTTHAQKVDRGLEREARLHFAIFVKTHVTKDILNGSAAEFERKLEGFVRGLEVHMKSFSS
;
A
#
# COMPACT_ATOMS: atom_id res chain seq x y z
N MET A 1 24.16 -27.50 17.41
CA MET A 1 24.82 -26.46 16.60
C MET A 1 24.58 -25.12 17.27
N ALA A 2 25.64 -24.39 17.63
CA ALA A 2 25.48 -23.04 18.20
C ALA A 2 24.93 -22.09 17.12
N PRO A 3 24.00 -21.18 17.46
CA PRO A 3 23.51 -20.21 16.49
C PRO A 3 24.67 -19.34 15.99
N PRO A 4 24.72 -19.01 14.68
CA PRO A 4 25.77 -18.15 14.15
C PRO A 4 25.73 -16.80 14.86
N TYR A 5 26.88 -16.36 15.36
CA TYR A 5 27.03 -15.04 15.98
C TYR A 5 26.66 -13.95 14.97
N LEU A 6 25.80 -13.01 15.38
CA LEU A 6 25.25 -11.98 14.50
C LEU A 6 26.09 -10.68 14.51
N GLY A 7 26.97 -10.50 15.50
CA GLY A 7 27.88 -9.36 15.62
C GLY A 7 28.33 -9.10 17.06
N ASN A 8 28.94 -7.94 17.29
CA ASN A 8 29.41 -7.51 18.61
C ASN A 8 28.30 -6.77 19.38
N CYS A 9 28.24 -7.02 20.69
CA CYS A 9 27.35 -6.35 21.62
C CYS A 9 27.65 -4.85 21.63
N LYS A 10 26.65 -4.03 21.33
CA LYS A 10 26.80 -2.57 21.26
C LYS A 10 27.26 -1.94 22.58
N ASN A 11 26.96 -2.58 23.71
CA ASN A 11 27.35 -2.09 25.03
C ASN A 11 28.76 -2.54 25.47
N CYS A 12 29.12 -3.82 25.29
CA CYS A 12 30.35 -4.40 25.87
C CYS A 12 31.31 -5.07 24.88
N GLY A 13 31.02 -5.04 23.57
CA GLY A 13 31.88 -5.58 22.53
C GLY A 13 31.93 -7.10 22.39
N ARG A 14 31.43 -7.87 23.37
CA ARG A 14 31.38 -9.35 23.30
C ARG A 14 30.42 -9.85 22.22
N ASP A 15 30.59 -11.09 21.80
CA ASP A 15 29.71 -11.73 20.83
C ASP A 15 28.25 -11.68 21.26
N ALA A 16 27.37 -11.38 20.31
CA ALA A 16 25.97 -11.09 20.55
C ALA A 16 25.07 -11.64 19.45
N THR A 17 23.86 -12.03 19.85
CA THR A 17 22.82 -12.54 18.96
C THR A 17 21.45 -11.89 19.21
N MET A 18 21.26 -11.22 20.35
CA MET A 18 19.97 -10.64 20.72
C MET A 18 19.80 -9.27 20.09
N LYS A 19 18.96 -9.18 19.06
CA LYS A 19 18.57 -7.91 18.43
C LYS A 19 17.55 -7.15 19.28
N CYS A 20 17.61 -5.82 19.25
CA CYS A 20 16.57 -4.99 19.87
C CYS A 20 15.23 -5.16 19.14
N ALA A 21 14.24 -5.75 19.81
CA ALA A 21 12.91 -5.97 19.26
C ALA A 21 12.18 -4.69 18.82
N GLY A 22 12.54 -3.54 19.41
CA GLY A 22 11.92 -2.25 19.12
C GLY A 22 12.35 -1.63 17.79
N CYS A 23 13.60 -1.86 17.36
CA CYS A 23 14.16 -1.25 16.16
C CYS A 23 14.49 -2.23 15.04
N THR A 24 14.55 -3.53 15.34
CA THR A 24 14.85 -4.54 14.34
C THR A 24 13.71 -4.69 13.32
N GLU A 25 14.05 -5.09 12.10
CA GLU A 25 13.16 -5.15 10.94
C GLU A 25 12.70 -3.77 10.42
N ALA A 26 13.33 -2.69 10.90
CA ALA A 26 13.16 -1.39 10.25
C ALA A 26 13.80 -1.43 8.86
N PRO A 27 13.15 -0.89 7.82
CA PRO A 27 13.72 -0.91 6.49
C PRO A 27 14.95 0.01 6.36
N ALA A 28 15.92 -0.41 5.55
CA ALA A 28 17.07 0.39 5.11
C ALA A 28 16.98 0.65 3.62
N TYR A 29 17.11 1.93 3.24
CA TYR A 29 17.08 2.36 1.83
C TYR A 29 18.39 3.02 1.38
N SER A 30 19.29 3.26 2.33
CA SER A 30 20.67 3.67 2.16
C SER A 30 21.58 2.81 3.06
N PRO A 31 22.86 2.60 2.68
CA PRO A 31 23.81 1.91 3.54
C PRO A 31 23.90 2.55 4.93
N GLY A 32 23.75 1.73 5.98
CA GLY A 32 23.79 2.20 7.37
C GLY A 32 22.47 2.69 7.95
N ASP A 33 21.39 2.78 7.17
CA ASP A 33 20.09 3.30 7.64
C ASP A 33 19.41 2.44 8.72
N SER A 34 19.68 1.13 8.75
CA SER A 34 19.07 0.18 9.70
C SER A 34 20.12 -0.75 10.30
N ILE A 35 21.11 -0.18 10.98
CA ILE A 35 22.04 -1.01 11.77
C ILE A 35 21.31 -1.51 13.00
N ASP A 36 20.93 -2.79 12.98
CA ASP A 36 20.35 -3.48 14.13
C ASP A 36 21.26 -3.30 15.36
N SER A 37 20.69 -2.83 16.48
CA SER A 37 21.41 -2.84 17.75
C SER A 37 21.34 -4.26 18.33
N ILE A 38 22.51 -4.90 18.47
CA ILE A 38 22.67 -6.28 18.94
C ILE A 38 23.32 -6.26 20.32
N TYR A 39 22.83 -7.09 21.23
CA TYR A 39 23.29 -7.20 22.60
C TYR A 39 23.53 -8.66 22.98
N CYS A 40 24.46 -8.89 23.91
CA CYS A 40 24.68 -10.22 24.48
C CYS A 40 23.67 -10.55 25.59
N SER A 41 23.02 -9.54 26.18
CA SER A 41 22.01 -9.72 27.22
C SER A 41 21.07 -8.52 27.36
N ARG A 42 19.96 -8.70 28.09
CA ARG A 42 18.99 -7.62 28.39
C ARG A 42 19.59 -6.54 29.28
N GLU A 43 20.54 -6.90 30.13
CA GLU A 43 21.29 -5.97 30.99
C GLU A 43 22.12 -5.02 30.12
N CYS A 44 22.84 -5.55 29.13
CA CYS A 44 23.60 -4.73 28.19
C CYS A 44 22.69 -3.79 27.38
N GLN A 45 21.51 -4.26 26.97
CA GLN A 45 20.53 -3.39 26.29
C GLN A 45 20.03 -2.26 27.21
N LYS A 46 19.76 -2.56 28.49
CA LYS A 46 19.34 -1.54 29.47
C LYS A 46 20.44 -0.52 29.72
N SER A 47 21.70 -0.96 29.82
CA SER A 47 22.86 -0.07 29.98
C SER A 47 23.05 0.86 28.79
N ASP A 48 22.84 0.37 27.56
CA ASP A 48 22.92 1.18 26.33
C ASP A 48 21.63 2.00 26.05
N TRP A 49 20.62 1.94 26.92
CA TRP A 49 19.29 2.48 26.59
C TRP A 49 19.29 3.99 26.34
N LEU A 50 20.00 4.78 27.17
CA LEU A 50 20.02 6.24 27.04
C LEU A 50 20.51 6.69 25.64
N PRO A 51 21.69 6.27 25.15
CA PRO A 51 22.12 6.62 23.79
C PRO A 51 21.31 5.90 22.70
N HIS A 52 20.77 4.71 22.96
CA HIS A 52 20.00 3.95 21.97
C HIS A 52 18.58 4.48 21.73
N LYS A 53 17.94 5.05 22.76
CA LYS A 53 16.49 5.34 22.80
C LYS A 53 15.99 6.13 21.59
N ALA A 54 16.65 7.24 21.25
CA ALA A 54 16.24 8.10 20.13
C ALA A 54 16.28 7.35 18.79
N HIS A 55 17.38 6.65 18.54
CA HIS A 55 17.55 5.82 17.34
C HIS A 55 16.54 4.67 17.29
N CYS A 56 16.31 4.00 18.42
CA CYS A 56 15.31 2.94 18.53
C CYS A 56 13.90 3.42 18.16
N HIS A 57 13.51 4.61 18.65
CA HIS A 57 12.21 5.19 18.33
C HIS A 57 12.07 5.58 16.86
N ALA A 58 13.12 6.09 16.22
CA ALA A 58 13.11 6.40 14.79
C ALA A 58 12.91 5.14 13.95
N LEU A 59 13.73 4.12 14.16
CA LEU A 59 13.62 2.84 13.46
C LEU A 59 12.30 2.12 13.74
N GLY A 60 11.83 2.13 14.99
CA GLY A 60 10.52 1.57 15.34
C GLY A 60 9.35 2.24 14.60
N LYS A 61 9.46 3.54 14.29
CA LYS A 61 8.47 4.23 13.44
C LYS A 61 8.57 3.81 11.98
N ARG A 62 9.79 3.71 11.42
CA ARG A 62 10.00 3.20 10.04
C ARG A 62 9.42 1.79 9.87
N LYS A 63 9.64 0.92 10.86
CA LYS A 63 9.03 -0.43 10.93
C LYS A 63 7.50 -0.37 10.90
N LYS A 64 6.89 0.49 11.73
CA LYS A 64 5.42 0.66 11.73
C LYS A 64 4.91 1.20 10.41
N LEU A 65 5.61 2.16 9.79
CA LEU A 65 5.25 2.67 8.46
C LEU A 65 5.28 1.57 7.40
N LEU A 66 6.31 0.71 7.39
CA LEU A 66 6.41 -0.38 6.43
C LEU A 66 5.24 -1.36 6.61
N ARG A 67 4.97 -1.76 7.85
CA ARG A 67 3.85 -2.64 8.18
C ARG A 67 2.50 -2.04 7.79
N THR A 68 2.32 -0.74 8.01
CA THR A 68 1.14 -0.01 7.52
C THR A 68 1.04 -0.09 6.00
N ALA A 69 2.10 0.24 5.27
CA ALA A 69 2.11 0.21 3.80
C ALA A 69 1.79 -1.18 3.24
N GLN A 70 2.35 -2.24 3.84
CA GLN A 70 2.07 -3.64 3.48
C GLN A 70 0.59 -3.99 3.70
N LEU A 71 0.04 -3.65 4.86
CA LEU A 71 -1.35 -3.93 5.19
C LEU A 71 -2.32 -3.16 4.28
N LEU A 72 -2.01 -1.89 3.98
CA LEU A 72 -2.78 -1.07 3.05
C LEU A 72 -2.78 -1.66 1.62
N LYS A 73 -1.63 -2.09 1.11
CA LYS A 73 -1.56 -2.79 -0.19
C LYS A 73 -2.37 -4.08 -0.17
N ALA A 74 -2.20 -4.91 0.87
CA ALA A 74 -2.95 -6.16 1.00
C ALA A 74 -4.48 -5.92 1.04
N ALA A 75 -4.93 -4.87 1.74
CA ALA A 75 -6.33 -4.47 1.78
C ALA A 75 -6.87 -4.07 0.40
N LEU A 76 -6.12 -3.25 -0.35
CA LEU A 76 -6.48 -2.87 -1.73
C LEU A 76 -6.64 -4.10 -2.62
N LEU A 77 -5.62 -4.95 -2.64
CA LEU A 77 -5.58 -6.12 -3.51
C LEU A 77 -6.70 -7.11 -3.17
N THR A 78 -6.97 -7.33 -1.87
CA THR A 78 -8.07 -8.20 -1.41
C THR A 78 -9.43 -7.64 -1.82
N TYR A 79 -9.66 -6.34 -1.62
CA TYR A 79 -10.89 -5.67 -2.04
C TYR A 79 -11.11 -5.81 -3.56
N ARG A 80 -10.07 -5.54 -4.35
CA ARG A 80 -10.12 -5.64 -5.82
C ARG A 80 -10.26 -7.08 -6.30
N GLU A 81 -9.73 -8.06 -5.56
CA GLU A 81 -9.83 -9.47 -5.93
C GLU A 81 -11.26 -10.01 -5.76
N VAL A 82 -12.00 -9.54 -4.76
CA VAL A 82 -13.40 -9.97 -4.53
C VAL A 82 -14.39 -9.23 -5.43
N GLY A 83 -14.17 -7.93 -5.64
CA GLY A 83 -15.05 -7.06 -6.42
C GLY A 83 -14.45 -6.61 -7.75
N TYR A 84 -13.79 -7.51 -8.49
CA TYR A 84 -13.13 -7.16 -9.73
C TYR A 84 -14.15 -6.84 -10.83
N ASP A 85 -13.95 -5.72 -11.52
CA ASP A 85 -14.95 -5.12 -12.43
C ASP A 85 -14.43 -4.95 -13.87
N ILE A 86 -13.25 -5.48 -14.18
CA ILE A 86 -12.66 -5.50 -15.52
C ILE A 86 -12.86 -6.89 -16.13
N ASP A 87 -13.54 -6.97 -17.27
CA ASP A 87 -13.79 -8.22 -17.99
C ASP A 87 -12.55 -8.66 -18.78
N LEU A 88 -11.57 -9.21 -18.04
CA LEU A 88 -10.31 -9.68 -18.60
C LEU A 88 -10.48 -11.01 -19.35
N THR A 89 -9.80 -11.09 -20.48
CA THR A 89 -9.73 -12.28 -21.33
C THR A 89 -8.33 -12.88 -21.40
N LYS A 90 -7.29 -12.06 -21.17
CA LYS A 90 -5.89 -12.51 -21.21
C LYS A 90 -5.00 -11.54 -20.44
N ILE A 91 -3.97 -12.07 -19.79
CA ILE A 91 -2.87 -11.28 -19.22
C ILE A 91 -1.58 -11.77 -19.89
N GLU A 92 -0.82 -10.87 -20.51
CA GLU A 92 0.44 -11.22 -21.17
C GLU A 92 1.50 -10.14 -21.00
N LEU A 93 2.75 -10.55 -20.78
CA LEU A 93 3.90 -9.65 -20.84
C LEU A 93 4.42 -9.63 -22.28
N LYS A 94 4.34 -8.48 -22.96
CA LYS A 94 4.78 -8.31 -24.34
C LYS A 94 5.72 -7.11 -24.43
N ASN A 95 6.95 -7.34 -24.88
CA ASN A 95 7.97 -6.29 -25.06
C ASN A 95 8.18 -5.42 -23.80
N GLY A 96 8.20 -6.03 -22.61
CA GLY A 96 8.37 -5.32 -21.34
C GLY A 96 7.13 -4.58 -20.84
N VAL A 97 5.98 -4.73 -21.50
CA VAL A 97 4.69 -4.12 -21.12
C VAL A 97 3.72 -5.22 -20.70
N LEU A 98 3.05 -5.06 -19.55
CA LEU A 98 2.01 -5.99 -19.11
C LEU A 98 0.68 -5.59 -19.76
N CYS A 99 0.22 -6.39 -20.71
CA CYS A 99 -1.02 -6.19 -21.43
C CYS A 99 -2.16 -6.96 -20.75
N LEU A 100 -3.17 -6.22 -20.31
CA LEU A 100 -4.43 -6.72 -19.76
C LEU A 100 -5.50 -6.64 -20.85
N HIS A 101 -5.76 -7.76 -21.51
CA HIS A 101 -6.75 -7.81 -22.59
C HIS A 101 -8.15 -7.86 -22.00
N GLN A 102 -9.02 -6.93 -22.39
CA GLN A 102 -10.36 -6.78 -21.85
C GLN A 102 -11.43 -6.74 -22.94
N LYS A 103 -12.65 -7.09 -22.58
CA LYS A 103 -13.83 -6.75 -23.38
C LYS A 103 -14.30 -5.35 -22.99
N LEU A 104 -14.33 -4.43 -23.96
CA LEU A 104 -14.87 -3.10 -23.70
C LEU A 104 -16.36 -3.21 -23.38
N ARG A 105 -16.75 -2.50 -22.33
CA ARG A 105 -18.12 -2.40 -21.87
C ARG A 105 -18.69 -1.05 -22.29
N ALA A 106 -19.88 -1.06 -22.89
CA ALA A 106 -20.62 0.17 -23.14
C ALA A 106 -21.03 0.83 -21.82
N SER A 107 -20.98 2.17 -21.74
CA SER A 107 -21.34 2.93 -20.53
C SER A 107 -22.81 2.77 -20.12
N THR A 108 -23.65 2.21 -20.98
CA THR A 108 -25.06 1.87 -20.72
C THR A 108 -25.24 0.52 -20.03
N VAL A 109 -24.18 -0.29 -19.92
CA VAL A 109 -24.22 -1.64 -19.34
C VAL A 109 -23.53 -1.63 -17.97
N ARG A 110 -24.18 -2.22 -16.97
CA ARG A 110 -23.65 -2.33 -15.60
C ARG A 110 -22.37 -3.14 -15.53
N ALA A 111 -21.52 -2.82 -14.55
CA ALA A 111 -20.27 -3.52 -14.33
C ALA A 111 -20.56 -4.90 -13.78
N LYS A 112 -19.99 -5.94 -14.39
CA LYS A 112 -20.04 -7.27 -13.80
C LYS A 112 -18.93 -7.34 -12.74
N ARG A 113 -19.32 -7.25 -11.48
CA ARG A 113 -18.43 -7.51 -10.35
C ARG A 113 -18.32 -9.01 -10.15
N ALA A 114 -17.09 -9.51 -10.16
CA ALA A 114 -16.80 -10.92 -9.96
C ALA A 114 -15.44 -11.08 -9.27
N LEU A 115 -15.12 -12.32 -8.89
CA LEU A 115 -13.77 -12.64 -8.45
C LEU A 115 -12.78 -12.40 -9.58
N PHE A 116 -11.56 -11.97 -9.21
CA PHE A 116 -10.46 -11.88 -10.16
C PHE A 116 -10.25 -13.23 -10.87
N PRO A 117 -10.09 -13.25 -12.20
CA PRO A 117 -9.92 -14.49 -12.96
C PRO A 117 -8.51 -15.06 -12.78
N ASN A 118 -8.28 -15.71 -11.63
CA ASN A 118 -6.97 -16.27 -11.22
C ASN A 118 -6.34 -17.23 -12.25
N HIS A 119 -7.14 -17.84 -13.14
CA HIS A 119 -6.61 -18.70 -14.21
C HIS A 119 -5.86 -17.95 -15.31
N LEU A 120 -5.97 -16.61 -15.41
CA LEU A 120 -5.30 -15.82 -16.45
C LEU A 120 -3.82 -15.55 -16.16
N THR A 121 -3.35 -15.74 -14.93
CA THR A 121 -1.92 -15.60 -14.58
C THR A 121 -1.59 -16.36 -13.31
N THR A 122 -0.46 -17.07 -13.32
CA THR A 122 0.16 -17.65 -12.11
C THR A 122 1.26 -16.75 -11.54
N ASN A 123 1.65 -15.70 -12.27
CA ASN A 123 2.66 -14.74 -11.80
C ASN A 123 2.00 -13.76 -10.81
N PRO A 124 2.45 -13.71 -9.55
CA PRO A 124 1.86 -12.85 -8.52
C PRO A 124 2.02 -11.37 -8.84
N GLU A 125 3.15 -10.95 -9.43
CA GLU A 125 3.39 -9.53 -9.78
C GLU A 125 2.45 -9.07 -10.89
N HIS A 126 2.17 -9.94 -11.87
CA HIS A 126 1.19 -9.65 -12.92
C HIS A 126 -0.23 -9.54 -12.34
N LYS A 127 -0.58 -10.41 -11.38
CA LYS A 127 -1.87 -10.35 -10.68
C LYS A 127 -2.00 -9.03 -9.90
N GLU A 128 -1.00 -8.68 -9.10
CA GLU A 128 -1.01 -7.42 -8.34
C GLU A 128 -1.15 -6.19 -9.25
N ALA A 129 -0.40 -6.16 -10.35
CA ALA A 129 -0.46 -5.09 -11.33
C ALA A 129 -1.86 -5.00 -11.99
N ALA A 130 -2.47 -6.14 -12.32
CA ALA A 130 -3.82 -6.22 -12.87
C ALA A 130 -4.91 -5.77 -11.89
N LEU A 131 -4.75 -6.07 -10.61
CA LEU A 131 -5.67 -5.65 -9.54
C LEU A 131 -5.56 -4.14 -9.25
N ALA A 132 -4.35 -3.58 -9.32
CA ALA A 132 -4.08 -2.18 -8.99
C ALA A 132 -4.21 -1.20 -10.18
N LYS A 133 -4.31 -1.70 -11.41
CA LYS A 133 -4.42 -0.87 -12.61
C LYS A 133 -5.56 0.16 -12.47
N ASN A 134 -5.25 1.42 -12.74
CA ASN A 134 -6.16 2.57 -12.67
C ASN A 134 -6.85 2.74 -11.31
N SER A 135 -6.26 2.21 -10.23
CA SER A 135 -6.85 2.21 -8.89
C SER A 135 -6.12 3.12 -7.90
N CYS A 136 -5.17 3.98 -8.32
CA CYS A 136 -4.35 4.78 -7.41
C CYS A 136 -5.18 5.79 -6.57
N THR A 137 -6.03 6.59 -7.21
CA THR A 137 -6.94 7.53 -6.53
C THR A 137 -7.98 6.77 -5.70
N THR A 138 -8.57 5.71 -6.27
CA THR A 138 -9.50 4.83 -5.55
C THR A 138 -8.87 4.20 -4.32
N ALA A 139 -7.63 3.70 -4.39
CA ALA A 139 -6.91 3.14 -3.26
C ALA A 139 -6.73 4.18 -2.16
N THR A 140 -6.40 5.42 -2.54
CA THR A 140 -6.23 6.52 -1.59
C THR A 140 -7.55 6.91 -0.92
N ALA A 141 -8.69 6.85 -1.60
CA ALA A 141 -10.00 7.08 -0.99
C ALA A 141 -10.47 5.88 -0.15
N LEU A 142 -10.61 4.70 -0.78
CA LEU A 142 -11.06 3.44 -0.18
C LEU A 142 -10.36 3.15 1.15
N LEU A 143 -9.04 3.30 1.20
CA LEU A 143 -8.24 2.92 2.36
C LEU A 143 -8.18 3.99 3.45
N SER A 144 -8.98 5.05 3.38
CA SER A 144 -8.81 6.23 4.23
C SER A 144 -9.03 5.99 5.72
N SER A 145 -10.08 5.27 6.13
CA SER A 145 -10.24 4.86 7.53
C SER A 145 -9.10 3.99 8.01
N LEU A 146 -8.69 3.01 7.20
CA LEU A 146 -7.61 2.09 7.56
C LEU A 146 -6.29 2.83 7.72
N THR A 147 -5.97 3.72 6.79
CA THR A 147 -4.77 4.58 6.83
C THR A 147 -4.75 5.42 8.08
N ARG A 148 -5.83 6.16 8.39
CA ARG A 148 -5.91 6.98 9.61
C ARG A 148 -5.75 6.13 10.87
N LYS A 149 -6.41 4.98 10.93
CA LYS A 149 -6.38 4.09 12.10
C LYS A 149 -4.99 3.49 12.34
N LEU A 150 -4.27 3.10 11.28
CA LEU A 150 -2.93 2.52 11.37
C LEU A 150 -1.84 3.57 11.66
N LEU A 151 -2.02 4.80 11.20
CA LEU A 151 -1.05 5.88 11.38
C LEU A 151 -1.30 6.74 12.61
N GLU A 152 -2.39 6.49 13.35
CA GLU A 152 -2.71 7.15 14.61
C GLU A 152 -1.53 7.04 15.60
N GLY A 153 -1.01 8.18 16.03
CA GLY A 153 0.14 8.25 16.94
C GLY A 153 1.50 7.87 16.33
N VAL A 154 1.55 7.40 15.07
CA VAL A 154 2.79 7.09 14.34
C VAL A 154 3.29 8.30 13.55
N THR A 155 2.40 8.98 12.84
CA THR A 155 2.73 10.13 11.99
C THR A 155 2.28 11.46 12.57
N SER A 156 2.96 12.53 12.20
CA SER A 156 2.51 13.91 12.47
C SER A 156 1.72 14.51 11.31
N THR A 157 1.96 14.09 10.07
CA THR A 157 1.19 14.52 8.89
C THR A 157 1.02 13.38 7.90
N ILE A 158 -0.11 13.42 7.21
CA ILE A 158 -0.46 12.58 6.07
C ILE A 158 -0.97 13.54 5.00
N GLU A 159 -0.33 13.50 3.84
CA GLU A 159 -0.65 14.33 2.68
C GLU A 159 -0.92 13.42 1.48
N VAL A 160 -1.80 13.84 0.58
CA VAL A 160 -1.99 13.22 -0.72
C VAL A 160 -1.15 13.99 -1.74
N LEU A 161 -0.53 13.26 -2.65
CA LEU A 161 0.28 13.83 -3.71
C LEU A 161 -0.05 13.13 -5.03
N ASP A 162 -0.38 13.92 -6.05
CA ASP A 162 -0.50 13.45 -7.42
C ASP A 162 0.80 13.70 -8.17
N LEU A 163 1.25 12.69 -8.92
CA LEU A 163 2.47 12.77 -9.72
C LEU A 163 2.37 12.00 -11.02
N GLN A 164 3.23 12.33 -11.97
CA GLN A 164 3.48 11.51 -13.16
C GLN A 164 4.67 10.61 -12.90
N ILE A 165 4.54 9.31 -13.17
CA ILE A 165 5.64 8.36 -13.14
C ILE A 165 6.43 8.45 -14.44
N GLY A 166 7.71 8.84 -14.37
CA GLY A 166 8.55 8.98 -15.56
C GLY A 166 9.25 7.69 -15.98
N LYS A 167 9.54 6.80 -15.03
CA LYS A 167 10.30 5.55 -15.28
C LYS A 167 9.60 4.32 -14.68
N PRO A 168 8.52 3.80 -15.31
CA PRO A 168 7.93 2.53 -14.90
C PRO A 168 8.90 1.37 -15.21
N LEU A 169 8.91 0.32 -14.37
CA LEU A 169 9.70 -0.90 -14.60
C LEU A 169 8.98 -1.83 -15.58
N ILE A 170 7.68 -2.05 -15.34
CA ILE A 170 6.80 -2.85 -16.18
C ILE A 170 5.45 -2.10 -16.23
N PRO A 171 5.24 -1.22 -17.23
CA PRO A 171 3.99 -0.49 -17.34
C PRO A 171 2.84 -1.46 -17.67
N THR A 172 1.72 -1.30 -16.96
CA THR A 172 0.50 -2.10 -17.19
C THR A 172 -0.49 -1.33 -18.05
N ARG A 173 -1.04 -1.99 -19.09
CA ARG A 173 -1.97 -1.38 -20.06
C ARG A 173 -3.21 -2.22 -20.27
N LEU A 174 -4.36 -1.56 -20.45
CA LEU A 174 -5.61 -2.19 -20.86
C LEU A 174 -5.73 -2.24 -22.40
N VAL A 175 -6.06 -3.42 -22.95
CA VAL A 175 -6.13 -3.64 -24.41
C VAL A 175 -7.49 -4.25 -24.80
N PRO A 176 -8.32 -3.58 -25.62
CA PRO A 176 -8.21 -2.17 -26.03
C PRO A 176 -8.64 -1.26 -24.88
N GLY A 177 -8.28 0.02 -24.95
CA GLY A 177 -8.75 1.05 -24.02
C GLY A 177 -7.67 2.07 -23.69
N ASP A 178 -6.47 1.60 -23.34
CA ASP A 178 -5.35 2.50 -23.13
C ASP A 178 -4.72 2.88 -24.48
N GLY A 179 -4.53 4.19 -24.70
CA GLY A 179 -3.78 4.69 -25.85
C GLY A 179 -2.27 4.36 -25.77
N PRO A 180 -1.49 4.62 -26.84
CA PRO A 180 -0.04 4.38 -26.86
C PRO A 180 0.71 5.09 -25.73
N ASP A 181 0.18 6.26 -25.32
CA ASP A 181 0.74 7.18 -24.33
C ASP A 181 -0.04 7.14 -23.01
N CYS A 182 -0.05 6.00 -22.31
CA CYS A 182 -0.60 5.87 -20.95
C CYS A 182 0.13 6.75 -19.89
N THR A 183 0.98 7.67 -20.30
CA THR A 183 1.87 8.51 -19.49
C THR A 183 1.17 9.75 -18.91
N ILE A 184 -0.10 10.00 -19.24
CA ILE A 184 -0.79 11.26 -18.93
C ILE A 184 -1.62 11.19 -17.64
N CYS A 185 -2.01 10.00 -17.17
CA CYS A 185 -2.80 9.88 -15.94
C CYS A 185 -1.93 10.12 -14.69
N PRO A 186 -2.30 11.08 -13.82
CA PRO A 186 -1.66 11.24 -12.52
C PRO A 186 -1.79 9.96 -11.69
N HIS A 187 -0.74 9.67 -10.93
CA HIS A 187 -0.68 8.62 -9.93
C HIS A 187 -0.80 9.27 -8.54
N THR A 188 -1.84 8.90 -7.81
CA THR A 188 -2.10 9.39 -6.46
C THR A 188 -1.39 8.51 -5.43
N ILE A 189 -0.61 9.13 -4.54
CA ILE A 189 0.13 8.47 -3.45
C ILE A 189 -0.01 9.23 -2.13
N LEU A 190 0.41 8.59 -1.04
CA LEU A 190 0.46 9.21 0.29
C LEU A 190 1.89 9.63 0.63
N LYS A 191 2.06 10.88 1.04
CA LYS A 191 3.29 11.42 1.64
C LYS A 191 3.09 11.55 3.15
N VAL A 192 3.95 10.91 3.93
CA VAL A 192 3.82 10.83 5.39
C VAL A 192 5.09 11.27 6.09
N ARG A 193 4.92 11.91 7.26
CA ARG A 193 6.02 12.29 8.14
C ARG A 193 5.84 11.63 9.51
N PRO A 194 6.76 10.74 9.95
CA PRO A 194 6.72 10.17 11.30
C PRO A 194 6.74 11.27 12.35
N ARG A 195 5.97 11.10 13.43
CA ARG A 195 5.91 12.07 14.52
C ARG A 195 7.29 12.25 15.14
N GLY A 196 7.77 13.48 15.29
CA GLY A 196 9.09 13.76 15.89
C GLY A 196 10.28 13.29 15.04
N SER A 197 10.06 13.10 13.73
CA SER A 197 11.12 12.91 12.73
C SER A 197 11.02 14.01 11.69
N SER A 198 12.14 14.42 11.11
CA SER A 198 12.20 15.26 9.91
C SER A 198 12.07 14.45 8.61
N GLU A 199 12.12 13.13 8.70
CA GLU A 199 12.02 12.25 7.55
C GLU A 199 10.65 12.33 6.89
N THR A 200 10.64 12.22 5.57
CA THR A 200 9.42 12.15 4.77
C THR A 200 9.46 10.88 3.94
N TRP A 201 8.32 10.20 3.90
CA TRP A 201 8.16 8.89 3.29
C TRP A 201 6.99 8.89 2.31
N ILE A 202 7.09 8.08 1.26
CA ILE A 202 5.98 7.76 0.37
C ILE A 202 5.45 6.37 0.70
N ILE A 203 4.12 6.29 0.85
CA ILE A 203 3.37 5.03 0.81
C ILE A 203 2.69 4.95 -0.56
N ASP A 204 3.02 3.92 -1.32
CA ASP A 204 2.45 3.67 -2.65
C ASP A 204 1.84 2.27 -2.70
N THR A 205 0.52 2.22 -2.51
CA THR A 205 -0.24 0.97 -2.45
C THR A 205 -0.56 0.40 -3.84
N ALA A 206 -0.55 1.26 -4.87
CA ALA A 206 -0.91 0.90 -6.24
C ALA A 206 0.31 0.88 -7.19
N GLY A 207 1.52 1.07 -6.69
CA GLY A 207 2.76 1.13 -7.48
C GLY A 207 3.06 -0.11 -8.31
N CYS A 208 2.50 -1.27 -7.93
CA CYS A 208 2.62 -2.50 -8.70
C CYS A 208 2.06 -2.38 -10.14
N GLN A 209 1.15 -1.43 -10.43
CA GLN A 209 0.71 -1.16 -11.81
C GLN A 209 1.84 -0.69 -12.75
N TYR A 210 2.96 -0.22 -12.17
CA TYR A 210 4.18 0.17 -12.89
C TYR A 210 5.34 -0.82 -12.70
N GLY A 211 5.09 -1.97 -12.07
CA GLY A 211 6.09 -2.96 -11.73
C GLY A 211 6.90 -2.66 -10.46
N PHE A 212 6.52 -1.65 -9.66
CA PHE A 212 7.21 -1.36 -8.40
C PHE A 212 6.81 -2.36 -7.31
N ARG A 213 7.82 -2.94 -6.65
CA ARG A 213 7.62 -3.86 -5.52
C ARG A 213 7.56 -3.14 -4.17
N ASP A 214 8.32 -2.05 -4.04
CA ASP A 214 8.40 -1.27 -2.81
C ASP A 214 7.12 -0.47 -2.56
N VAL A 215 6.50 -0.73 -1.41
CA VAL A 215 5.30 -0.02 -0.93
C VAL A 215 5.62 1.20 -0.06
N LEU A 216 6.86 1.28 0.42
CA LEU A 216 7.36 2.36 1.25
C LEU A 216 8.76 2.76 0.76
N LEU A 217 8.99 4.05 0.52
CA LEU A 217 10.31 4.61 0.19
C LEU A 217 10.49 6.00 0.81
N PRO A 218 11.72 6.45 1.11
CA PRO A 218 11.99 7.85 1.40
C PRO A 218 11.53 8.75 0.26
N TYR A 219 11.00 9.93 0.59
CA TYR A 219 10.39 10.85 -0.37
C TYR A 219 11.29 11.21 -1.57
N GLU A 220 12.51 11.68 -1.31
CA GLU A 220 13.44 12.09 -2.38
C GLU A 220 13.90 10.89 -3.24
N LYS A 221 14.12 9.74 -2.59
CA LYS A 221 14.50 8.50 -3.28
C LYS A 221 13.39 8.05 -4.22
N TYR A 222 12.13 8.07 -3.77
CA TYR A 222 10.96 7.74 -4.58
C TYR A 222 10.89 8.62 -5.83
N LEU A 223 10.97 9.94 -5.67
CA LEU A 223 10.86 10.87 -6.79
C LEU A 223 12.00 10.72 -7.80
N THR A 224 13.21 10.53 -7.31
CA THR A 224 14.41 10.43 -8.15
C THR A 224 14.45 9.10 -8.92
N GLU A 225 14.31 7.97 -8.22
CA GLU A 225 14.43 6.64 -8.83
C GLU A 225 13.31 6.35 -9.83
N ARG A 226 12.10 6.90 -9.59
CA ARG A 226 10.93 6.76 -10.47
C ARG A 226 10.76 7.90 -11.46
N SER A 227 11.69 8.86 -11.46
CA SER A 227 11.70 10.07 -12.31
C SER A 227 10.36 10.81 -12.30
N CYS A 228 9.82 11.02 -11.09
CA CYS A 228 8.50 11.57 -10.90
C CYS A 228 8.43 13.07 -11.19
N LYS A 229 7.30 13.53 -11.71
CA LYS A 229 6.95 14.95 -11.80
C LYS A 229 5.69 15.22 -11.00
N ILE A 230 5.77 16.14 -10.03
CA ILE A 230 4.60 16.54 -9.25
C ILE A 230 3.56 17.14 -10.19
N SER A 231 2.32 16.68 -10.07
CA SER A 231 1.18 17.16 -10.85
C SER A 231 0.29 18.06 -9.99
N GLY A 232 -0.30 19.09 -10.59
CA GLY A 232 -1.26 19.96 -9.89
C GLY A 232 -0.63 20.87 -8.83
N LYS A 233 -1.34 21.09 -7.72
CA LYS A 233 -1.04 22.10 -6.69
C LYS A 233 0.01 21.68 -5.64
N GLY A 234 0.55 20.45 -5.74
CA GLY A 234 1.47 19.89 -4.76
C GLY A 234 0.77 19.07 -3.67
N PRO A 235 1.44 18.76 -2.55
CA PRO A 235 0.88 17.95 -1.47
C PRO A 235 -0.33 18.63 -0.80
N GLU A 236 -1.42 17.89 -0.59
CA GLU A 236 -2.63 18.36 0.08
C GLU A 236 -2.90 17.57 1.36
N PRO A 237 -3.49 18.16 2.41
CA PRO A 237 -3.86 17.43 3.62
C PRO A 237 -4.77 16.22 3.32
N TYR A 238 -4.49 15.08 3.96
CA TYR A 238 -5.29 13.87 3.75
C TYR A 238 -6.56 13.85 4.63
N ASP A 239 -7.58 14.55 4.16
CA ASP A 239 -8.93 14.65 4.74
C ASP A 239 -9.97 13.76 4.03
N TRP A 240 -9.51 12.74 3.31
CA TRP A 240 -10.36 11.97 2.40
C TRP A 240 -11.29 11.01 3.13
N THR A 241 -12.51 10.85 2.62
CA THR A 241 -13.43 9.76 3.01
C THR A 241 -13.26 8.57 2.08
N GLU A 242 -13.82 7.43 2.46
CA GLU A 242 -13.85 6.19 1.65
C GLU A 242 -14.47 6.41 0.26
N THR A 243 -15.24 7.47 0.09
CA THR A 243 -16.02 7.76 -1.10
C THR A 243 -15.62 9.07 -1.80
N LYS A 244 -14.55 9.76 -1.35
CA LYS A 244 -14.22 11.11 -1.83
C LYS A 244 -14.04 11.21 -3.34
N ASP A 245 -13.39 10.23 -3.97
CA ASP A 245 -13.25 10.14 -5.43
C ASP A 245 -14.61 9.92 -6.11
N LEU A 246 -15.52 9.14 -5.53
CA LEU A 246 -16.89 8.97 -6.04
C LEU A 246 -17.68 10.26 -5.96
N ASP A 247 -17.56 11.00 -4.85
CA ASP A 247 -18.18 12.31 -4.65
C ASP A 247 -17.69 13.32 -5.70
N PHE A 248 -16.38 13.29 -6.01
CA PHE A 248 -15.82 14.09 -7.09
C PHE A 248 -16.34 13.65 -8.47
N PHE A 249 -16.39 12.34 -8.74
CA PHE A 249 -16.96 11.86 -9.99
C PHE A 249 -18.44 12.23 -10.13
N ASP A 250 -19.19 12.42 -9.03
CA ASP A 250 -20.61 12.85 -9.05
C ASP A 250 -20.75 14.27 -9.62
N THR A 251 -19.69 15.06 -9.63
CA THR A 251 -19.68 16.40 -10.23
C THR A 251 -19.31 16.41 -11.71
N ILE A 252 -18.90 15.28 -12.30
CA ILE A 252 -18.44 15.20 -13.70
C ILE A 252 -19.57 14.76 -14.64
N PRO A 253 -20.05 15.60 -15.59
CA PRO A 253 -21.24 15.30 -16.38
C PRO A 253 -21.18 13.99 -17.19
N PHE A 254 -20.06 13.71 -17.87
CA PHE A 254 -19.91 12.53 -18.73
C PHE A 254 -19.80 11.21 -17.95
N MET A 255 -19.45 11.27 -16.66
CA MET A 255 -19.40 10.10 -15.79
C MET A 255 -20.77 9.78 -15.16
N ASN A 256 -21.77 10.67 -15.28
CA ASN A 256 -23.09 10.55 -14.65
C ASN A 256 -24.25 10.56 -15.64
N THR A 257 -23.98 10.28 -16.91
CA THR A 257 -24.98 10.41 -17.96
C THR A 257 -25.96 9.24 -17.96
N THR A 258 -25.48 8.01 -17.76
CA THR A 258 -26.31 6.80 -17.87
C THR A 258 -26.83 6.33 -16.51
N HIS A 259 -27.97 5.62 -16.52
CA HIS A 259 -28.49 4.95 -15.33
C HIS A 259 -27.50 3.89 -14.79
N ALA A 260 -26.85 3.14 -15.68
CA ALA A 260 -25.86 2.12 -15.30
C ALA A 260 -24.67 2.72 -14.54
N GLN A 261 -24.13 3.87 -14.99
CA GLN A 261 -23.03 4.56 -14.30
C GLN A 261 -23.41 4.95 -12.86
N LYS A 262 -24.64 5.48 -12.67
CA LYS A 262 -25.14 5.88 -11.35
C LYS A 262 -25.32 4.66 -10.43
N VAL A 263 -25.87 3.57 -10.95
CA VAL A 263 -26.07 2.31 -10.20
C VAL A 263 -24.73 1.69 -9.82
N ASP A 264 -23.79 1.56 -10.74
CA ASP A 264 -22.46 0.97 -10.47
C ASP A 264 -21.72 1.72 -9.37
N ARG A 265 -21.89 3.05 -9.32
CA ARG A 265 -21.30 3.92 -8.32
C ARG A 265 -21.99 3.85 -6.97
N GLY A 266 -23.32 3.79 -6.95
CA GLY A 266 -24.07 3.51 -5.73
C GLY A 266 -23.62 2.20 -5.11
N LEU A 267 -23.48 1.15 -5.92
CA LEU A 267 -22.95 -0.14 -5.47
C LEU A 267 -21.51 -0.05 -4.98
N GLU A 268 -20.65 0.72 -5.65
CA GLU A 268 -19.29 0.96 -5.16
C GLU A 268 -19.30 1.66 -3.80
N ARG A 269 -20.13 2.69 -3.63
CA ARG A 269 -20.27 3.42 -2.37
C ARG A 269 -20.64 2.47 -1.23
N GLU A 270 -21.65 1.64 -1.41
CA GLU A 270 -22.08 0.66 -0.42
C GLU A 270 -20.98 -0.37 -0.10
N ALA A 271 -20.26 -0.86 -1.12
CA ALA A 271 -19.14 -1.79 -0.93
C ALA A 271 -18.01 -1.17 -0.09
N ARG A 272 -17.72 0.11 -0.30
CA ARG A 272 -16.68 0.84 0.46
C ARG A 272 -17.10 1.14 1.90
N LEU A 273 -18.38 1.44 2.13
CA LEU A 273 -18.92 1.57 3.47
C LEU A 273 -18.90 0.23 4.21
N HIS A 274 -19.19 -0.87 3.52
CA HIS A 274 -19.04 -2.22 4.05
C HIS A 274 -17.59 -2.55 4.42
N PHE A 275 -16.62 -2.16 3.58
CA PHE A 275 -15.19 -2.24 3.91
C PHE A 275 -14.84 -1.42 5.17
N ALA A 276 -15.37 -0.20 5.30
CA ALA A 276 -15.12 0.65 6.46
C ALA A 276 -15.64 0.02 7.77
N ILE A 277 -16.77 -0.71 7.72
CA ILE A 277 -17.30 -1.47 8.86
C ILE A 277 -16.28 -2.54 9.30
N PHE A 278 -15.67 -3.28 8.36
CA PHE A 278 -14.62 -4.25 8.68
C PHE A 278 -13.44 -3.59 9.38
N VAL A 279 -12.95 -2.47 8.83
CA VAL A 279 -11.85 -1.71 9.44
C VAL A 279 -12.19 -1.28 10.87
N LYS A 280 -13.42 -0.79 11.09
CA LYS A 280 -13.87 -0.36 12.43
C LYS A 280 -13.88 -1.51 13.43
N THR A 281 -14.38 -2.68 13.02
CA THR A 281 -14.70 -3.81 13.90
C THR A 281 -13.54 -4.80 14.09
N HIS A 282 -12.67 -4.99 13.09
CA HIS A 282 -11.66 -6.06 13.09
C HIS A 282 -10.22 -5.56 13.21
N VAL A 283 -9.94 -4.29 12.91
CA VAL A 283 -8.57 -3.75 13.01
C VAL A 283 -8.31 -3.26 14.44
N THR A 284 -7.33 -3.85 15.11
CA THR A 284 -6.95 -3.48 16.48
C THR A 284 -5.75 -2.53 16.48
N LYS A 285 -5.54 -1.80 17.60
CA LYS A 285 -4.41 -0.86 17.75
C LYS A 285 -3.05 -1.54 17.74
N ASP A 286 -2.99 -2.84 18.04
CA ASP A 286 -1.77 -3.62 18.13
C ASP A 286 -1.45 -4.43 16.85
N ILE A 287 -2.25 -4.28 15.79
CA ILE A 287 -2.07 -5.05 14.54
C ILE A 287 -0.66 -4.90 13.94
N LEU A 288 -0.02 -3.75 14.15
CA LEU A 288 1.34 -3.44 13.68
C LEU A 288 2.45 -3.88 14.65
N ASN A 289 2.13 -4.38 15.84
CA ASN A 289 3.10 -4.74 16.88
C ASN A 289 3.49 -6.23 16.80
N GLY A 290 4.59 -6.58 17.48
CA GLY A 290 5.12 -7.94 17.54
C GLY A 290 6.34 -8.15 16.65
N SER A 291 6.90 -9.36 16.71
CA SER A 291 7.93 -9.90 15.80
C SER A 291 7.44 -9.93 14.35
N ALA A 292 8.35 -10.11 13.37
CA ALA A 292 7.96 -10.34 11.98
C ALA A 292 6.95 -11.48 11.82
N ALA A 293 7.19 -12.62 12.47
CA ALA A 293 6.32 -13.79 12.38
C ALA A 293 4.92 -13.53 12.97
N GLU A 294 4.83 -12.77 14.06
CA GLU A 294 3.54 -12.37 14.62
C GLU A 294 2.80 -11.40 13.69
N PHE A 295 3.50 -10.43 13.13
CA PHE A 295 2.91 -9.49 12.17
C PHE A 295 2.41 -10.21 10.92
N GLU A 296 3.18 -11.15 10.37
CA GLU A 296 2.78 -11.92 9.20
C GLU A 296 1.49 -12.70 9.46
N ARG A 297 1.39 -13.40 10.60
CA ARG A 297 0.14 -14.09 10.99
C ARG A 297 -1.05 -13.14 11.12
N LYS A 298 -0.83 -11.93 11.67
CA LYS A 298 -1.88 -10.90 11.76
C LYS A 298 -2.29 -10.40 10.39
N LEU A 299 -1.34 -10.19 9.48
CA LEU A 299 -1.58 -9.77 8.10
C LEU A 299 -2.39 -10.82 7.34
N GLU A 300 -1.98 -12.09 7.40
CA GLU A 300 -2.73 -13.19 6.80
C GLU A 300 -4.15 -13.32 7.37
N GLY A 301 -4.28 -13.20 8.69
CA GLY A 301 -5.58 -13.21 9.37
C GLY A 301 -6.48 -12.05 8.92
N PHE A 302 -5.90 -10.86 8.78
CA PHE A 302 -6.58 -9.68 8.24
C PHE A 302 -7.06 -9.91 6.80
N VAL A 303 -6.19 -10.42 5.91
CA VAL A 303 -6.54 -10.69 4.50
C VAL A 303 -7.68 -11.69 4.40
N ARG A 304 -7.60 -12.83 5.10
CA ARG A 304 -8.68 -13.85 5.11
C ARG A 304 -9.98 -13.28 5.65
N GLY A 305 -9.92 -12.54 6.76
CA GLY A 305 -11.10 -11.91 7.37
C GLY A 305 -11.75 -10.90 6.42
N LEU A 306 -10.94 -10.07 5.77
CA LEU A 306 -11.40 -9.08 4.81
C LEU A 306 -12.04 -9.74 3.58
N GLU A 307 -11.44 -10.80 3.05
CA GLU A 307 -11.97 -11.54 1.92
C GLU A 307 -13.36 -12.10 2.22
N VAL A 308 -13.53 -12.76 3.37
CA VAL A 308 -14.84 -13.28 3.82
C VAL A 308 -15.85 -12.15 3.99
N HIS A 309 -15.44 -11.07 4.64
CA HIS A 309 -16.31 -9.91 4.86
C HIS A 309 -16.77 -9.31 3.53
N MET A 310 -15.87 -9.08 2.57
CA MET A 310 -16.23 -8.51 1.27
C MET A 310 -17.08 -9.46 0.42
N LYS A 311 -16.87 -10.78 0.50
CA LYS A 311 -17.70 -11.77 -0.20
C LYS A 311 -19.16 -11.73 0.29
N SER A 312 -19.37 -11.48 1.58
CA SER A 312 -20.73 -11.35 2.14
C SER A 312 -21.52 -10.16 1.60
N PHE A 313 -20.85 -9.12 1.08
CA PHE A 313 -21.52 -8.00 0.41
C PHE A 313 -22.07 -8.38 -0.97
N SER A 314 -21.41 -9.32 -1.64
CA SER A 314 -21.76 -9.76 -2.99
C SER A 314 -22.81 -10.89 -3.00
N SER A 315 -23.27 -11.30 -1.82
CA SER A 315 -24.19 -12.43 -1.59
C SER A 315 -25.65 -11.97 -1.51
#